data_AF-A0A016V1A6-F1
#
_entry.id   AF-A0A016V1A6-F1
#
_cell.length_a   1.000
_cell.length_b   1.000
_cell.length_c   1.000
_cell.angle_alpha   90.00
_cell.angle_beta   90.00
_cell.angle_gamma   90.00
#
_symmetry.space_group_name_H-M   'P 1'
#
loop_
_entity.id
_entity.type
_entity.pdbx_description
1 polymer ?
#
loop_
_entity_poly.entity_id
_entity_poly.type
_entity_poly.pdbx_seq_one_letter_code
_entity_poly.pdbx_strand_id
1 'polypeptide(L)'
;MTSLILLVACAYDCDVEKQAHAFKWEDIRDLRDSLAQTQGKENPFNLQTVLDSWKTQKINMKDKSKFGCSAKVGEEYNVVCAFD
;
A
#
# COMPACT_ATOMS: atom_id res chain seq x y z
N MET A 1 11.46 -8.51 -32.26
CA MET A 1 12.06 -7.98 -31.02
C MET A 1 10.95 -7.85 -30.00
N THR A 2 10.73 -8.89 -29.21
CA THR A 2 9.74 -8.90 -28.14
C THR A 2 10.41 -8.30 -26.91
N SER A 3 10.13 -7.03 -26.62
CA SER A 3 10.54 -6.42 -25.35
C SER A 3 9.82 -7.16 -24.24
N LEU A 4 10.54 -8.07 -23.57
CA LEU A 4 10.15 -8.64 -22.29
C LEU A 4 10.19 -7.50 -21.29
N ILE A 5 9.06 -6.81 -21.09
CA ILE A 5 8.89 -5.94 -19.94
C ILE A 5 8.88 -6.90 -18.74
N LEU A 6 10.03 -7.04 -18.07
CA LEU A 6 10.08 -7.56 -16.72
C LEU A 6 9.22 -6.60 -15.89
N LEU A 7 7.95 -6.97 -15.69
CA LEU A 7 7.24 -6.51 -14.51
C LEU A 7 7.99 -7.15 -13.34
N VAL A 8 8.97 -6.43 -12.79
CA VAL A 8 9.62 -6.83 -11.54
C VAL A 8 8.49 -6.89 -10.52
N ALA A 9 8.09 -8.11 -10.16
CA ALA A 9 7.13 -8.28 -9.08
C ALA A 9 7.77 -7.71 -7.82
N CYS A 10 7.13 -6.73 -7.17
CA CYS A 10 7.62 -6.28 -5.87
C CYS A 10 7.65 -7.48 -4.92
N ALA A 11 8.78 -7.72 -4.27
CA ALA A 11 8.91 -8.77 -3.28
C ALA A 11 8.34 -8.29 -1.93
N TYR A 12 7.62 -9.16 -1.23
CA TYR A 12 7.19 -8.84 0.13
C TYR A 12 8.40 -8.79 1.06
N ASP A 13 8.49 -7.77 1.92
CA ASP A 13 9.59 -7.56 2.85
C ASP A 13 9.07 -7.13 4.24
N CYS A 14 9.43 -7.88 5.29
CA CYS A 14 8.97 -7.64 6.65
C CYS A 14 9.50 -6.32 7.25
N ASP A 15 10.66 -5.83 6.83
CA ASP A 15 11.19 -4.57 7.32
C ASP A 15 10.47 -3.39 6.66
N VAL A 16 10.05 -3.53 5.40
CA VAL A 16 9.15 -2.57 4.75
C VAL A 16 7.76 -2.60 5.41
N GLU A 17 7.26 -3.77 5.80
CA GLU A 17 6.00 -3.86 6.58
C GLU A 17 6.09 -3.12 7.92
N LYS A 18 7.20 -3.26 8.65
CA LYS A 18 7.41 -2.51 9.91
C LYS A 18 7.34 -1.01 9.69
N GLN A 19 7.87 -0.50 8.57
CA GLN A 19 7.74 0.91 8.20
C GLN A 19 6.26 1.29 7.99
N ALA A 20 5.52 0.51 7.21
CA ALA A 20 4.08 0.73 7.00
C ALA A 20 3.29 0.70 8.32
N HIS A 21 3.66 -0.19 9.25
CA HIS A 21 3.07 -0.27 10.58
C HIS A 21 3.36 0.96 11.43
N ALA A 22 4.56 1.53 11.34
CA ALA A 22 4.93 2.76 12.04
C ALA A 22 4.07 3.95 11.55
N PHE A 23 3.84 4.06 10.24
CA PHE A 23 3.04 5.13 9.64
C PHE A 23 1.53 5.02 9.89
N LYS A 24 1.03 3.84 10.26
CA LYS A 24 -0.38 3.56 10.56
C LYS A 24 -1.02 4.53 11.57
N TRP A 25 -0.22 5.23 12.36
CA TRP A 25 -0.64 6.09 13.46
C TRP A 25 -0.64 7.58 13.13
N GLU A 26 -0.06 7.97 12.00
CA GLU A 26 -0.01 9.36 11.55
C GLU A 26 -0.99 9.58 10.40
N ASP A 27 -1.64 10.75 10.38
CA ASP A 27 -2.48 11.19 9.26
C ASP A 27 -1.53 11.59 8.12
N ILE A 28 -1.30 10.68 7.16
CA ILE A 28 -0.34 10.89 6.08
C ILE A 28 -1.01 11.78 5.01
N ARG A 29 -1.07 13.08 5.31
CA ARG A 29 -1.66 14.09 4.41
C ARG A 29 -0.95 14.20 3.08
N ASP A 30 0.35 13.88 3.07
CA ASP A 30 1.15 13.75 1.86
C ASP A 30 1.44 12.27 1.62
N LEU A 31 0.64 11.63 0.75
CA LEU A 31 0.99 10.34 0.16
C LEU A 31 2.38 10.49 -0.49
N ARG A 32 3.43 10.15 0.24
CA ARG A 32 4.79 10.10 -0.29
C ARG A 32 4.80 9.06 -1.41
N ASP A 33 5.65 9.24 -2.42
CA ASP A 33 5.76 8.32 -3.57
C ASP A 33 5.98 6.84 -3.19
N SER A 34 6.35 6.58 -1.93
CA SER A 34 6.58 5.26 -1.34
C SER A 34 5.44 4.75 -0.45
N LEU A 35 4.29 5.42 -0.35
CA LEU A 35 3.20 5.06 0.57
C LEU A 35 1.84 5.07 -0.12
N ALA A 36 1.04 4.04 0.18
CA ALA A 36 -0.38 3.99 -0.14
C ALA A 36 -1.17 3.87 1.17
N GLN A 37 -2.18 4.71 1.36
CA GLN A 37 -3.04 4.68 2.52
C GLN A 37 -4.50 4.80 2.13
N THR A 38 -5.34 3.96 2.73
CA THR A 38 -6.80 4.09 2.68
C THR A 38 -7.38 3.93 4.08
N GLN A 39 -8.20 4.90 4.48
CA GLN A 39 -9.00 4.87 5.69
C GLN A 39 -10.49 4.78 5.32
N GLY A 40 -11.29 4.13 6.16
CA GLY A 40 -12.72 4.07 5.95
C GLY A 40 -13.47 3.49 7.15
N LYS A 41 -14.79 3.51 7.06
CA LYS A 41 -15.69 2.97 8.10
C LYS A 41 -16.55 1.81 7.58
N GLU A 42 -16.16 1.23 6.44
CA GLU A 42 -16.93 0.16 5.80
C GLU A 42 -16.91 -1.10 6.66
N ASN A 43 -18.09 -1.64 6.94
CA ASN A 43 -18.29 -2.86 7.68
C ASN A 43 -19.33 -3.72 6.91
N PRO A 44 -18.98 -4.91 6.40
CA PRO A 44 -17.70 -5.62 6.59
C PRO A 44 -16.53 -5.00 5.82
N PHE A 45 -15.35 -5.01 6.44
CA PHE A 45 -14.10 -4.59 5.78
C PHE A 45 -13.80 -5.48 4.57
N ASN A 46 -13.54 -4.84 3.42
CA ASN A 46 -13.15 -5.53 2.19
C ASN A 46 -11.80 -5.02 1.68
N LEU A 47 -10.77 -5.88 1.78
CA LEU A 47 -9.43 -5.58 1.29
C LEU A 47 -9.39 -5.34 -0.23
N GLN A 48 -10.27 -5.98 -1.00
CA GLN A 48 -10.31 -5.81 -2.45
C GLN A 48 -10.69 -4.37 -2.83
N THR A 49 -11.66 -3.77 -2.13
CA THR A 49 -12.06 -2.37 -2.32
C THR A 49 -10.89 -1.41 -2.08
N VAL A 50 -10.07 -1.69 -1.07
CA VAL A 50 -8.86 -0.91 -0.77
C VAL A 50 -7.84 -1.01 -1.90
N LEU A 51 -7.58 -2.21 -2.41
CA LEU A 51 -6.65 -2.40 -3.52
C LEU A 51 -7.16 -1.75 -4.81
N ASP A 52 -8.47 -1.76 -5.04
CA ASP A 52 -9.08 -1.12 -6.21
C ASP A 52 -9.02 0.41 -6.13
N SER A 53 -9.16 1.00 -4.93
CA SER A 53 -8.96 2.44 -4.76
C SER A 53 -7.53 2.85 -5.11
N TRP A 54 -6.54 2.01 -4.78
CA TRP A 54 -5.14 2.25 -5.12
C TRP A 54 -4.81 2.10 -6.59
N LYS A 55 -5.57 1.33 -7.37
CA LYS A 55 -5.40 1.35 -8.85
C LYS A 55 -5.74 2.71 -9.45
N THR A 56 -6.63 3.46 -8.79
CA THR A 56 -7.00 4.82 -9.22
C THR A 56 -6.05 5.89 -8.69
N GLN A 57 -5.41 5.63 -7.55
CA GLN A 57 -4.33 6.47 -7.03
C GLN A 57 -3.07 6.13 -7.84
N LYS A 58 -2.51 7.08 -8.58
CA LYS A 58 -1.31 6.86 -9.41
C LYS A 58 -0.05 6.71 -8.56
N ILE A 59 -0.02 5.72 -7.66
CA ILE A 59 1.12 5.39 -6.82
C ILE A 59 2.25 4.98 -7.75
N ASN A 60 3.38 5.67 -7.66
CA ASN A 60 4.52 5.40 -8.53
C ASN A 60 5.25 4.12 -8.08
N MET A 61 4.85 2.98 -8.65
CA MET A 61 5.48 1.68 -8.38
C MET A 61 6.65 1.35 -9.33
N LYS A 62 6.98 2.23 -10.28
CA LYS A 62 7.86 1.90 -11.41
C LYS A 62 9.26 1.46 -10.98
N ASP A 63 9.77 2.06 -9.90
CA ASP A 63 11.13 1.81 -9.39
C ASP A 63 11.10 1.06 -8.06
N LYS A 64 9.94 0.51 -7.67
CA LYS A 64 9.71 -0.16 -6.40
C LYS A 64 9.96 -1.65 -6.53
N SER A 65 10.86 -2.17 -5.71
CA SER A 65 11.30 -3.57 -5.73
C SER A 65 10.74 -4.37 -4.55
N LYS A 66 10.33 -3.69 -3.47
CA LYS A 66 9.79 -4.31 -2.28
C LYS A 66 8.52 -3.63 -1.81
N PHE A 67 7.68 -4.40 -1.11
CA PHE A 67 6.48 -3.87 -0.46
C PHE A 67 6.22 -4.54 0.89
N GLY A 68 5.49 -3.84 1.74
CA GLY A 68 5.00 -4.36 3.02
C GLY A 68 3.81 -3.55 3.51
N CYS A 69 2.82 -4.21 4.12
CA CYS A 69 1.52 -3.61 4.39
C CYS A 69 1.04 -3.90 5.81
N SER A 70 0.39 -2.93 6.44
CA SER A 70 -0.25 -3.11 7.74
C SER A 70 -1.70 -2.62 7.71
N ALA A 71 -2.60 -3.40 8.33
CA ALA A 71 -4.01 -3.06 8.44
C ALA A 71 -4.45 -2.95 9.91
N LYS A 72 -5.30 -1.97 10.24
CA LYS A 72 -6.18 -1.98 11.40
C LYS A 72 -7.59 -2.25 10.90
N VAL A 73 -8.29 -3.18 11.52
CA VAL A 73 -9.70 -3.44 11.23
C VAL A 73 -10.46 -3.43 12.55
N GLY A 74 -11.53 -2.64 12.62
CA GLY A 74 -12.40 -2.44 13.78
C GLY A 74 -13.69 -1.75 13.35
N GLU A 75 -14.20 -0.81 14.15
CA GLU A 75 -15.31 0.08 13.71
C GLU A 75 -14.90 0.96 12.51
N GLU A 76 -13.62 1.29 12.43
CA GLU A 76 -12.97 1.94 11.31
C GLU A 76 -11.78 1.09 10.88
N TYR A 77 -11.39 1.19 9.61
CA TYR A 77 -10.21 0.55 9.07
C TYR A 77 -9.19 1.57 8.57
N ASN A 78 -7.92 1.20 8.69
CA ASN A 78 -6.80 1.93 8.11
C ASN A 78 -5.83 0.90 7.53
N VAL A 79 -5.59 0.97 6.23
CA VAL A 79 -4.64 0.11 5.52
C VAL A 79 -3.53 1.00 4.97
N VAL A 80 -2.29 0.65 5.29
CA VAL A 80 -1.09 1.34 4.81
C VAL A 80 -0.18 0.31 4.14
N CYS A 81 0.32 0.60 2.95
CA CYS A 81 1.43 -0.13 2.33
C CYS A 81 2.60 0.82 2.08
N ALA A 82 3.80 0.35 2.38
CA ALA A 82 5.05 1.01 2.04
C ALA A 82 5.74 0.28 0.88
N PHE A 83 6.48 1.04 0.09
CA PHE A 83 7.18 0.58 -1.11
C PHE A 83 8.61 1.11 -1.14
N ASP A 84 9.57 0.21 -1.30
CA ASP A 84 11.00 0.52 -1.43
C ASP A 84 11.49 0.28 -2.86
#